data_AF-A0A5F1Z887-F1
#
_entry.id   AF-A0A5F1Z887-F1
#
_cell.length_a   1.000
_cell.length_b   1.000
_cell.length_c   1.000
_cell.angle_alpha   90.00
_cell.angle_beta   90.00
_cell.angle_gamma   90.00
#
_symmetry.space_group_name_H-M   'P 1'
#
loop_
_entity.id
_entity.type
_entity.pdbx_description
1 polymer ?
#
loop_
_entity_poly.entity_id
_entity_poly.type
_entity_poly.pdbx_seq_one_letter_code
_entity_poly.pdbx_strand_id
1 'polypeptide(L)'
;MPRYRLLTIVFCFSSFITCQSTGNYLTNRSLDLVDSFTLGVETNHYGAGFWVWCLGGGVQINQNAKGAGIRNGQFGLYKAGGVDDIGIFGGSNNRTFTNQMGNSFLILNSNQHRPVYPDLKRNRQKSYDASNVLMLVFFTDKKQSSGKKHCNQPVSVEVSFGLYLGIRAGFNFSEFSDFLLGFSTYDFMEDDIFKSDEE
;
A
#
# COMPACT_ATOMS: atom_id res chain seq x y z
N MET A 1 -25.50 -47.83 2.44
CA MET A 1 -24.71 -47.23 1.34
C MET A 1 -24.51 -45.69 1.40
N PRO A 2 -25.37 -44.83 2.01
CA PRO A 2 -25.12 -43.37 2.00
C PRO A 2 -24.06 -42.87 3.00
N ARG A 3 -23.80 -43.61 4.09
CA ARG A 3 -22.81 -43.19 5.13
C ARG A 3 -21.37 -43.10 4.62
N TYR A 4 -20.98 -43.97 3.68
CA TYR A 4 -19.62 -43.96 3.15
C TYR A 4 -19.42 -42.86 2.10
N ARG A 5 -20.47 -42.43 1.39
CA ARG A 5 -20.39 -41.36 0.38
C ARG A 5 -19.96 -40.02 0.99
N LEU A 6 -20.51 -39.68 2.15
CA LEU A 6 -20.14 -38.44 2.84
C LEU A 6 -18.66 -38.47 3.27
N LEU A 7 -18.22 -39.61 3.81
CA LEU A 7 -16.82 -39.81 4.20
C LEU A 7 -15.87 -39.76 3.00
N THR A 8 -16.23 -40.34 1.86
CA THR A 8 -15.41 -40.28 0.65
C THR A 8 -15.33 -38.85 0.08
N ILE A 9 -16.42 -38.09 0.09
CA ILE A 9 -16.43 -36.68 -0.33
C ILE A 9 -15.54 -35.84 0.59
N VAL A 10 -15.67 -36.02 1.91
CA VAL A 10 -14.84 -35.31 2.90
C VAL A 10 -13.35 -35.68 2.74
N PHE A 11 -13.05 -36.96 2.52
CA PHE A 11 -11.68 -37.43 2.30
C PHE A 11 -11.10 -36.83 1.01
N CYS A 12 -11.80 -36.93 -0.12
CA CYS A 12 -11.35 -36.31 -1.38
C CYS A 12 -11.16 -34.80 -1.24
N PHE A 13 -12.10 -34.10 -0.62
CA PHE A 13 -12.01 -32.65 -0.38
C PHE A 13 -10.81 -32.29 0.51
N SER A 14 -10.55 -33.07 1.57
CA SER A 14 -9.38 -32.89 2.41
C SER A 14 -8.07 -33.11 1.65
N SER A 15 -8.01 -34.14 0.79
CA SER A 15 -6.83 -34.43 -0.04
C SER A 15 -6.55 -33.31 -1.04
N PHE A 16 -7.59 -32.72 -1.64
CA PHE A 16 -7.47 -31.55 -2.52
C PHE A 16 -6.95 -30.32 -1.77
N ILE A 17 -7.44 -30.04 -0.56
CA ILE A 17 -6.96 -28.90 0.24
C ILE A 17 -5.51 -29.08 0.71
N THR A 18 -5.09 -30.32 0.99
CA THR A 18 -3.72 -30.62 1.45
C THR A 18 -2.69 -30.66 0.32
N CYS A 19 -3.10 -30.54 -0.94
CA CYS A 19 -2.17 -30.48 -2.06
C CYS A 19 -1.37 -29.16 -1.98
N GLN A 20 -0.04 -29.24 -2.05
CA GLN A 20 0.85 -28.08 -1.93
C GLN A 20 0.54 -26.98 -2.97
N SER A 21 0.14 -27.36 -4.18
CA SER A 21 -0.28 -26.42 -5.22
C SER A 21 -1.55 -25.66 -4.82
N THR A 22 -2.55 -26.34 -4.27
CA THR A 22 -3.79 -25.72 -3.79
C THR A 22 -3.53 -24.84 -2.56
N GLY A 23 -2.65 -25.26 -1.66
CA GLY A 23 -2.24 -24.46 -0.51
C GLY A 23 -1.54 -23.16 -0.91
N ASN A 24 -0.58 -23.23 -1.85
CA ASN A 24 0.13 -22.06 -2.37
C ASN A 24 -0.83 -21.11 -3.10
N TYR A 25 -1.70 -21.66 -3.95
CA TYR A 25 -2.74 -20.90 -4.66
C TYR A 25 -3.64 -20.13 -3.68
N LEU A 26 -4.21 -20.83 -2.69
CA LEU A 26 -5.08 -20.20 -1.69
C LEU A 26 -4.33 -19.17 -0.85
N THR A 27 -3.05 -19.40 -0.56
CA THR A 27 -2.23 -18.46 0.19
C THR A 27 -2.03 -17.17 -0.60
N ASN A 28 -1.59 -17.25 -1.85
CA ASN A 28 -1.42 -16.07 -2.72
C ASN A 28 -2.73 -15.30 -2.84
N ARG A 29 -3.84 -15.97 -3.18
CA ARG A 29 -5.15 -15.29 -3.31
C ARG A 29 -5.64 -14.68 -2.00
N SER A 30 -5.36 -15.31 -0.86
CA SER A 30 -5.70 -14.72 0.44
C SER A 30 -4.89 -13.46 0.71
N LEU A 31 -3.64 -13.41 0.27
CA LEU A 31 -2.77 -12.25 0.43
C LEU A 31 -3.26 -11.10 -0.46
N ASP A 32 -3.52 -11.33 -1.74
CA ASP A 32 -4.02 -10.30 -2.68
C ASP A 32 -5.36 -9.70 -2.23
N LEU A 33 -6.22 -10.54 -1.63
CA LEU A 33 -7.46 -10.07 -1.02
C LEU A 33 -7.18 -9.13 0.17
N VAL A 34 -6.21 -9.43 1.03
CA VAL A 34 -5.84 -8.55 2.15
C VAL A 34 -5.14 -7.29 1.65
N ASP A 35 -4.37 -7.37 0.57
CA ASP A 35 -3.77 -6.22 -0.12
C ASP A 35 -4.79 -5.24 -0.68
N SER A 36 -5.98 -5.75 -1.02
CA SER A 36 -7.10 -4.96 -1.50
C SER A 36 -7.64 -3.99 -0.45
N PHE A 37 -7.42 -4.23 0.84
CA PHE A 37 -7.98 -3.40 1.91
C PHE A 37 -6.90 -2.64 2.68
N THR A 38 -7.23 -1.39 3.01
CA THR A 38 -6.47 -0.59 3.96
C THR A 38 -7.40 -0.17 5.08
N LEU A 39 -6.99 -0.40 6.32
CA LEU A 39 -7.69 0.03 7.52
C LEU A 39 -6.67 0.30 8.62
N GLY A 40 -6.63 1.51 9.15
CA GLY A 40 -5.68 1.86 10.21
C GLY A 40 -6.15 2.99 11.09
N VAL A 41 -5.57 3.04 12.28
CA VAL A 41 -5.73 4.13 13.23
C VAL A 41 -4.45 4.92 13.33
N GLU A 42 -4.54 6.25 13.42
CA GLU A 42 -3.40 7.17 13.39
C GLU A 42 -3.44 8.14 14.56
N THR A 43 -2.30 8.38 15.19
CA THR A 43 -2.14 9.39 16.26
C THR A 43 -1.77 10.75 15.66
N ASN A 44 -2.24 11.85 16.26
CA ASN A 44 -1.99 13.21 15.80
C ASN A 44 -2.58 13.51 14.40
N HIS A 45 -3.72 12.90 14.09
CA HIS A 45 -4.44 13.15 12.85
C HIS A 45 -5.56 14.18 13.11
N TYR A 46 -5.51 15.30 12.39
CA TYR A 46 -6.54 16.33 12.47
C TYR A 46 -7.10 16.63 11.09
N GLY A 47 -8.42 16.60 10.95
CA GLY A 47 -9.11 16.93 9.72
C GLY A 47 -9.50 15.72 8.88
N ALA A 48 -9.69 15.91 7.58
CA ALA A 48 -10.16 14.91 6.65
C ALA A 48 -9.40 14.98 5.32
N GLY A 49 -9.20 13.82 4.69
CA GLY A 49 -8.54 13.69 3.40
C GLY A 49 -9.16 12.59 2.54
N PHE A 50 -9.10 12.80 1.24
CA PHE A 50 -9.54 11.85 0.23
C PHE A 50 -8.47 11.71 -0.85
N TRP A 51 -8.21 10.47 -1.24
CA TRP A 51 -7.19 10.10 -2.20
C TRP A 51 -7.77 9.13 -3.21
N VAL A 52 -7.55 9.42 -4.48
CA VAL A 52 -7.76 8.53 -5.62
C VAL A 52 -6.40 8.35 -6.26
N TRP A 53 -5.80 7.20 -6.01
CA TRP A 53 -4.47 6.83 -6.44
C TRP A 53 -3.47 7.86 -5.89
N CYS A 54 -2.70 8.46 -6.77
CA CYS A 54 -1.70 9.47 -6.44
C CYS A 54 -2.27 10.89 -6.37
N LEU A 55 -3.56 11.03 -6.70
CA LEU A 55 -4.26 12.30 -6.73
C LEU A 55 -5.18 12.40 -5.53
N GLY A 56 -4.95 13.40 -4.70
CA GLY A 56 -5.77 13.57 -3.52
C GLY A 56 -5.43 14.81 -2.73
N GLY A 57 -6.24 15.04 -1.72
CA GLY A 57 -6.15 16.21 -0.88
C GLY A 57 -7.27 16.26 0.15
N GLY A 58 -7.26 17.34 0.91
CA GLY A 58 -8.25 17.59 1.95
C GLY A 58 -7.69 18.51 3.01
N VAL A 59 -8.54 18.90 3.94
CA VAL A 59 -8.14 19.72 5.08
C VAL A 59 -7.69 18.77 6.17
N GLN A 60 -6.43 18.33 6.12
CA GLN A 60 -5.84 17.46 7.14
C GLN A 60 -4.42 17.88 7.52
N ILE A 61 -4.07 17.65 8.78
CA ILE A 61 -2.75 17.87 9.38
C ILE A 61 -2.36 16.54 10.03
N ASN A 62 -1.34 15.88 9.47
CA ASN A 62 -0.95 14.53 9.88
C ASN A 62 0.56 14.27 9.76
N GLN A 63 1.37 15.29 10.07
CA GLN A 63 2.83 15.21 9.96
C GLN A 63 3.40 14.24 11.01
N ASN A 64 4.17 13.25 10.57
CA ASN A 64 4.78 12.19 11.40
C ASN A 64 3.82 11.35 12.24
N ALA A 65 2.54 11.29 11.87
CA ALA A 65 1.61 10.45 12.60
C ALA A 65 2.05 8.99 12.55
N LYS A 66 2.01 8.34 13.70
CA LYS A 66 2.22 6.90 13.79
C LYS A 66 0.84 6.25 13.73
N GLY A 67 0.75 5.19 12.95
CA GLY A 67 -0.46 4.42 12.83
C GLY A 67 -0.22 2.94 13.02
N ALA A 68 -1.31 2.23 13.32
CA ALA A 68 -1.38 0.80 13.38
C ALA A 68 -2.57 0.33 12.55
N GLY A 69 -2.39 -0.69 11.72
CA GLY A 69 -3.47 -1.15 10.87
C GLY A 69 -3.04 -2.14 9.82
N ILE A 70 -4.01 -2.54 9.00
CA ILE A 70 -3.82 -3.32 7.79
C ILE A 70 -3.58 -2.35 6.64
N ARG A 71 -2.46 -2.50 5.93
CA ARG A 71 -2.16 -1.72 4.74
C ARG A 71 -1.31 -2.55 3.80
N ASN A 72 -1.69 -2.59 2.52
CA ASN A 72 -1.01 -3.40 1.50
C ASN A 72 -0.72 -4.83 2.03
N GLY A 73 -1.76 -5.52 2.50
CA GLY A 73 -1.64 -6.93 2.87
C GLY A 73 -1.11 -7.16 4.29
N GLN A 74 -0.74 -6.09 5.01
CA GLN A 74 0.02 -6.22 6.25
C GLN A 74 -0.61 -5.53 7.43
N PHE A 75 -0.75 -6.29 8.51
CA PHE A 75 -0.99 -5.72 9.83
C PHE A 75 0.33 -5.27 10.45
N GLY A 76 0.47 -3.98 10.72
CA GLY A 76 1.71 -3.45 11.28
C GLY A 76 1.63 -2.01 11.73
N LEU A 77 2.78 -1.53 12.21
CA LEU A 77 2.98 -0.12 12.52
C LEU A 77 3.48 0.59 11.27
N TYR A 78 2.93 1.76 10.99
CA TYR A 78 3.34 2.58 9.88
C TYR A 78 3.49 4.04 10.32
N LYS A 79 4.22 4.82 9.53
CA LYS A 79 4.36 6.25 9.73
C LYS A 79 3.77 6.98 8.54
N ALA A 80 2.91 7.94 8.82
CA ALA A 80 2.41 8.90 7.86
C ALA A 80 3.37 10.08 7.74
N GLY A 81 3.61 10.46 6.50
CA GLY A 81 4.51 11.55 6.15
C GLY A 81 5.91 11.08 5.80
N GLY A 82 6.46 11.71 4.77
CA GLY A 82 7.75 11.43 4.19
C GLY A 82 8.94 12.01 4.91
N VAL A 83 10.11 11.59 4.47
CA VAL A 83 11.35 12.33 4.65
C VAL A 83 11.96 12.39 3.27
N ASP A 84 11.60 13.43 2.51
CA ASP A 84 12.21 13.66 1.22
C ASP A 84 13.07 14.93 1.30
N ASP A 85 14.28 14.81 0.77
CA ASP A 85 15.20 15.93 0.63
C ASP A 85 14.76 16.78 -0.56
N ILE A 86 14.17 17.94 -0.28
CA ILE A 86 13.69 18.83 -1.33
C ILE A 86 14.76 19.89 -1.62
N GLY A 87 15.30 19.86 -2.84
CA GLY A 87 16.18 20.90 -3.36
C GLY A 87 15.39 22.12 -3.82
N ILE A 88 15.56 23.25 -3.15
CA ILE A 88 14.98 24.54 -3.54
C ILE A 88 15.88 25.15 -4.64
N PHE A 89 15.31 25.46 -5.81
CA PHE A 89 15.94 26.20 -6.93
C PHE A 89 17.20 25.58 -7.60
N GLY A 90 17.23 24.29 -7.94
CA GLY A 90 18.24 23.77 -8.90
C GLY A 90 19.70 23.89 -8.48
N GLY A 91 19.98 24.37 -7.27
CA GLY A 91 21.31 24.61 -6.76
C GLY A 91 21.84 23.37 -6.07
N SER A 92 23.05 22.97 -6.44
CA SER A 92 23.85 21.95 -5.77
C SER A 92 24.34 22.43 -4.39
N ASN A 93 23.43 22.88 -3.52
CA ASN A 93 23.77 23.22 -2.16
C ASN A 93 23.52 22.00 -1.25
N ASN A 94 24.59 21.55 -0.59
CA ASN A 94 24.68 20.47 0.40
C ASN A 94 23.80 20.66 1.66
N ARG A 95 22.75 21.47 1.60
CA ARG A 95 21.74 21.60 2.66
C ARG A 95 20.52 20.79 2.23
N THR A 96 20.57 19.50 2.53
CA THR A 96 19.41 18.61 2.44
C THR A 96 18.40 19.05 3.48
N PHE A 97 17.40 19.82 3.04
CA PHE A 97 16.23 20.07 3.86
C PHE A 97 15.37 18.81 3.84
N THR A 98 15.38 18.08 4.94
CA THR A 98 14.46 16.98 5.18
C THR A 98 13.07 17.59 5.37
N ASN A 99 12.30 17.67 4.28
CA ASN A 99 10.91 18.05 4.42
C ASN A 99 10.17 16.82 4.94
N GLN A 100 9.67 16.92 6.17
CA GLN A 100 8.69 15.98 6.67
C GLN A 100 7.36 16.30 6.00
N MET A 101 7.25 15.92 4.73
CA MET A 101 6.02 16.09 3.96
C MET A 101 4.94 15.25 4.58
N GLY A 102 4.07 15.89 5.37
CA GLY A 102 2.82 15.31 5.84
C GLY A 102 1.64 16.01 5.20
N ASN A 103 0.54 15.28 5.10
CA ASN A 103 -0.76 15.77 4.65
C ASN A 103 -1.01 17.20 5.20
N SER A 104 -1.12 18.17 4.29
CA SER A 104 -1.11 19.61 4.60
C SER A 104 -2.45 20.26 4.31
N PHE A 105 -2.72 21.38 4.99
CA PHE A 105 -4.02 22.05 5.12
C PHE A 105 -4.68 22.54 3.82
N LEU A 106 -3.94 22.67 2.72
CA LEU A 106 -4.41 23.25 1.45
C LEU A 106 -3.65 22.68 0.23
N ILE A 107 -3.13 21.46 0.38
CA ILE A 107 -2.19 20.88 -0.57
C ILE A 107 -2.83 19.72 -1.35
N LEU A 108 -2.63 19.77 -2.66
CA LEU A 108 -2.89 18.67 -3.60
C LEU A 108 -1.61 17.84 -3.75
N ASN A 109 -1.70 16.54 -3.46
CA ASN A 109 -0.73 15.50 -3.85
C ASN A 109 0.55 15.31 -3.02
N SER A 110 0.48 15.29 -1.68
CA SER A 110 1.47 14.53 -0.90
C SER A 110 0.81 13.52 0.02
N ASN A 111 0.87 12.24 -0.38
CA ASN A 111 0.53 11.10 0.47
C ASN A 111 1.74 10.17 0.51
N GLN A 112 2.20 9.86 1.72
CA GLN A 112 3.36 9.02 1.91
C GLN A 112 3.19 8.18 3.16
N HIS A 113 3.32 6.87 2.95
CA HIS A 113 3.19 5.88 4.01
C HIS A 113 4.23 4.81 3.84
N ARG A 114 5.03 4.66 4.89
CA ARG A 114 6.07 3.63 4.95
C ARG A 114 5.76 2.67 6.09
N PRO A 115 5.77 1.35 5.84
CA PRO A 115 5.71 0.37 6.92
C PRO A 115 6.96 0.56 7.79
N VAL A 116 6.76 0.67 9.10
CA VAL A 116 7.86 0.72 10.07
C VAL A 116 8.27 -0.71 10.43
N TYR A 117 7.29 -1.60 10.54
CA TYR A 117 7.51 -3.02 10.83
C TYR A 117 6.25 -3.84 10.54
N PRO A 118 6.37 -5.06 9.94
CA PRO A 118 7.56 -5.67 9.35
C PRO A 118 7.86 -5.19 7.91
N ASP A 119 9.14 -5.09 7.54
CA ASP A 119 9.57 -4.73 6.17
C ASP A 119 9.79 -6.01 5.33
N LEU A 120 8.73 -6.53 4.70
CA LEU A 120 8.82 -7.67 3.79
C LEU A 120 9.19 -7.22 2.36
N LYS A 121 9.96 -8.06 1.64
CA LYS A 121 10.38 -7.82 0.24
C LYS A 121 9.18 -7.50 -0.68
N ARG A 122 8.06 -8.20 -0.51
CA ARG A 122 6.79 -8.00 -1.23
C ARG A 122 6.24 -6.58 -1.12
N ASN A 123 6.45 -5.91 0.01
CA ASN A 123 5.88 -4.57 0.24
C ASN A 123 6.71 -3.43 -0.33
N ARG A 124 8.02 -3.66 -0.53
CA ARG A 124 8.94 -2.58 -0.95
C ARG A 124 8.55 -2.00 -2.30
N GLN A 125 7.89 -2.80 -3.14
CA GLN A 125 7.34 -2.36 -4.42
C GLN A 125 5.97 -1.67 -4.27
N LYS A 126 5.27 -1.91 -3.15
CA LYS A 126 3.95 -1.35 -2.82
C LYS A 126 4.01 -0.08 -1.98
N SER A 127 5.17 0.25 -1.40
CA SER A 127 5.40 1.54 -0.75
C SER A 127 5.49 2.64 -1.79
N TYR A 128 4.80 3.76 -1.55
CA TYR A 128 4.74 4.86 -2.50
C TYR A 128 4.93 6.20 -1.79
N ASP A 129 5.49 7.12 -2.55
CA ASP A 129 5.69 8.51 -2.18
C ASP A 129 5.03 9.36 -3.28
N ALA A 130 3.91 10.03 -2.98
CA ALA A 130 3.30 10.98 -3.89
C ALA A 130 3.91 12.38 -3.63
N SER A 131 4.46 12.99 -4.68
CA SER A 131 5.11 14.31 -4.62
C SER A 131 4.18 15.43 -5.08
N ASN A 132 4.28 16.57 -4.39
CA ASN A 132 3.37 17.70 -4.54
C ASN A 132 3.44 18.38 -5.91
N VAL A 133 2.28 18.51 -6.56
CA VAL A 133 2.17 19.20 -7.87
C VAL A 133 1.77 20.67 -7.70
N LEU A 134 1.19 21.07 -6.56
CA LEU A 134 0.72 22.43 -6.33
C LEU A 134 1.54 23.17 -5.26
N MET A 135 2.85 23.28 -5.49
CA MET A 135 3.67 24.23 -4.73
C MET A 135 4.05 25.38 -5.68
N LEU A 136 3.85 26.63 -5.26
CA LEU A 136 4.27 27.86 -5.98
C LEU A 136 5.80 27.98 -6.17
N VAL A 137 6.55 26.94 -5.81
CA VAL A 137 8.00 26.83 -5.93
C VAL A 137 8.30 25.55 -6.72
N PHE A 138 8.94 25.71 -7.88
CA PHE A 138 9.38 24.60 -8.72
C PHE A 138 10.58 23.91 -8.06
N PHE A 139 10.43 22.63 -7.69
CA PHE A 139 11.53 21.80 -7.23
C PHE A 139 12.16 21.05 -8.38
N THR A 140 13.49 21.02 -8.40
CA THR A 140 14.25 20.23 -9.36
C THR A 140 14.58 18.89 -8.74
N ASP A 141 14.16 17.81 -9.40
CA ASP A 141 14.41 16.43 -9.01
C ASP A 141 15.91 16.12 -8.87
N LYS A 142 16.31 15.41 -7.80
CA LYS A 142 17.67 14.86 -7.68
C LYS A 142 17.85 13.70 -8.68
N LYS A 143 19.00 13.69 -9.37
CA LYS A 143 19.43 12.66 -10.34
C LYS A 143 19.76 11.27 -9.74
N GLN A 144 19.34 10.96 -8.52
CA GLN A 144 19.84 9.77 -7.80
C GLN A 144 18.79 9.01 -6.97
N SER A 145 17.50 9.21 -7.27
CA SER A 145 16.50 8.18 -6.99
C SER A 145 16.39 7.33 -8.26
N SER A 146 16.79 6.07 -8.17
CA SER A 146 16.64 5.12 -9.25
C SER A 146 15.16 5.00 -9.62
N GLY A 147 14.76 5.71 -10.67
CA GLY A 147 13.63 5.39 -11.52
C GLY A 147 12.26 5.42 -10.86
N LYS A 148 11.63 6.60 -10.83
CA LYS A 148 10.34 6.90 -11.50
C LYS A 148 9.83 8.24 -10.97
N LYS A 149 9.73 9.24 -11.86
CA LYS A 149 9.06 10.53 -11.61
C LYS A 149 7.52 10.41 -11.52
N HIS A 150 7.03 9.18 -11.58
CA HIS A 150 5.63 8.84 -11.59
C HIS A 150 5.35 8.08 -10.32
N CYS A 151 4.24 8.44 -9.68
CA CYS A 151 3.77 7.72 -8.52
C CYS A 151 3.59 6.24 -8.86
N ASN A 152 4.33 5.40 -8.13
CA ASN A 152 4.38 3.95 -8.33
C ASN A 152 3.38 3.23 -7.41
N GLN A 153 2.31 3.91 -7.01
CA GLN A 153 1.25 3.36 -6.19
C GLN A 153 0.29 2.53 -7.07
N PRO A 154 -0.23 1.40 -6.59
CA PRO A 154 -1.34 0.72 -7.25
C PRO A 154 -2.62 1.57 -7.20
N VAL A 155 -3.52 1.44 -8.18
CA VAL A 155 -4.74 2.26 -8.24
C VAL A 155 -5.62 1.94 -7.03
N SER A 156 -5.75 2.89 -6.13
CA SER A 156 -6.41 2.72 -4.84
C SER A 156 -7.21 3.96 -4.46
N VAL A 157 -8.23 3.81 -3.63
CA VAL A 157 -8.97 4.93 -3.06
C VAL A 157 -8.80 4.89 -1.56
N GLU A 158 -8.41 5.99 -0.94
CA GLU A 158 -8.23 6.09 0.50
C GLU A 158 -8.96 7.32 1.07
N VAL A 159 -9.62 7.14 2.20
CA VAL A 159 -10.25 8.19 3.00
C VAL A 159 -9.59 8.21 4.38
N SER A 160 -9.37 9.40 4.93
CA SER A 160 -8.98 9.55 6.32
C SER A 160 -9.72 10.68 7.00
N PHE A 161 -10.00 10.48 8.29
CA PHE A 161 -10.68 11.45 9.13
C PHE A 161 -10.18 11.33 10.57
N GLY A 162 -9.97 12.44 11.27
CA GLY A 162 -9.57 12.41 12.67
C GLY A 162 -9.63 13.76 13.37
N LEU A 163 -9.78 13.69 14.69
CA LEU A 163 -9.66 14.82 15.60
C LEU A 163 -8.78 14.35 16.76
N TYR A 164 -7.45 14.38 16.57
CA TYR A 164 -6.39 13.77 17.39
C TYR A 164 -6.14 12.28 17.11
N LEU A 165 -7.19 11.46 17.17
CA LEU A 165 -7.13 10.06 16.75
C LEU A 165 -7.85 9.93 15.40
N GLY A 166 -7.11 9.51 14.39
CA GLY A 166 -7.59 9.37 13.02
C GLY A 166 -7.88 7.93 12.66
N ILE A 167 -8.85 7.75 11.77
CA ILE A 167 -9.13 6.50 11.10
C ILE A 167 -8.80 6.72 9.63
N ARG A 168 -8.12 5.75 9.02
CA ARG A 168 -7.95 5.65 7.58
C ARG A 168 -8.56 4.35 7.09
N ALA A 169 -9.30 4.44 6.00
CA ALA A 169 -9.80 3.29 5.27
C ALA A 169 -9.50 3.46 3.78
N GLY A 170 -9.27 2.37 3.08
CA GLY A 170 -9.02 2.41 1.65
C GLY A 170 -9.20 1.07 0.97
N PHE A 171 -9.29 1.14 -0.35
CA PHE A 171 -9.46 -0.01 -1.21
C PHE A 171 -8.51 0.07 -2.41
N ASN A 172 -7.76 -0.98 -2.65
CA ASN A 172 -6.80 -1.10 -3.73
C ASN A 172 -7.42 -1.90 -4.89
N PHE A 173 -7.84 -1.19 -5.93
CA PHE A 173 -8.50 -1.78 -7.09
C PHE A 173 -7.54 -2.62 -7.93
N SER A 174 -6.26 -2.26 -7.97
CA SER A 174 -5.26 -3.06 -8.68
C SER A 174 -5.12 -4.43 -8.01
N GLU A 175 -4.86 -4.48 -6.71
CA GLU A 175 -4.73 -5.74 -5.96
C GLU A 175 -6.02 -6.57 -5.99
N PHE A 176 -7.18 -5.91 -5.91
CA PHE A 176 -8.45 -6.63 -6.03
C PHE A 176 -8.69 -7.20 -7.42
N SER A 177 -8.25 -6.49 -8.46
CA SER A 177 -8.29 -7.01 -9.83
C SER A 177 -7.36 -8.21 -9.96
N ASP A 178 -6.20 -8.20 -9.30
CA ASP A 178 -5.29 -9.35 -9.30
C ASP A 178 -5.94 -10.54 -8.60
N PHE A 179 -6.53 -10.33 -7.43
CA PHE A 179 -7.33 -11.35 -6.75
C PHE A 179 -8.41 -11.97 -7.66
N LEU A 180 -9.16 -11.15 -8.42
CA LEU A 180 -10.19 -11.63 -9.35
C LEU A 180 -9.62 -12.37 -10.56
N LEU A 181 -8.49 -11.91 -11.12
CA LEU A 181 -7.84 -12.53 -12.28
C LEU A 181 -6.98 -13.73 -11.87
N GLY A 182 -6.67 -13.88 -10.59
CA GLY A 182 -5.99 -15.03 -10.04
C GLY A 182 -6.72 -16.35 -10.22
N PHE A 183 -8.04 -16.34 -10.42
CA PHE A 183 -8.78 -17.54 -10.82
C PHE A 183 -8.30 -18.11 -12.16
N SER A 184 -7.76 -17.27 -13.05
CA SER A 184 -7.12 -17.69 -14.30
C SER A 184 -5.59 -17.80 -14.19
N THR A 185 -5.05 -17.91 -12.97
CA THR A 185 -3.60 -17.96 -12.67
C THR A 185 -2.80 -16.79 -13.24
N TYR A 186 -3.46 -15.66 -13.52
CA TYR A 186 -2.82 -14.47 -14.04
C TYR A 186 -2.47 -13.55 -12.86
N ASP A 187 -1.18 -13.28 -12.69
CA ASP A 187 -0.61 -12.39 -11.67
C ASP A 187 0.05 -11.20 -12.40
N PHE A 188 -0.63 -10.05 -12.42
CA PHE A 188 -0.10 -8.84 -13.06
C PHE A 188 0.65 -7.93 -12.09
N MET A 189 0.41 -8.10 -10.78
CA MET A 189 1.13 -7.37 -9.73
C MET A 189 2.52 -7.97 -9.47
N GLU A 190 2.76 -9.17 -9.99
CA GLU A 190 4.01 -9.94 -9.97
C GLU A 190 4.54 -10.24 -8.56
N ASP A 191 3.65 -10.27 -7.57
CA ASP A 191 4.00 -10.24 -6.14
C ASP A 191 3.66 -11.54 -5.38
N ASP A 192 3.32 -12.60 -6.10
CA ASP A 192 3.15 -13.96 -5.57
C ASP A 192 4.41 -14.46 -4.83
N ILE A 193 4.22 -15.03 -3.62
CA ILE A 193 5.33 -15.55 -2.79
C ILE A 193 5.85 -16.88 -3.33
N PHE A 194 4.93 -17.72 -3.79
CA PHE A 194 5.20 -19.05 -4.33
C PHE A 194 4.95 -19.03 -5.83
N LYS A 195 5.86 -18.43 -6.59
CA LYS A 195 5.92 -18.70 -8.03
C LYS A 195 6.39 -20.14 -8.20
N SER A 196 5.72 -20.91 -9.05
CA SER A 196 6.40 -22.05 -9.66
C SER A 196 7.54 -21.43 -10.45
N ASP A 197 8.77 -21.58 -9.96
CA ASP A 197 9.95 -21.30 -10.75
C ASP A 197 9.83 -22.18 -12.01
N GLU A 198 9.31 -21.61 -13.10
CA GLU A 198 9.60 -22.13 -14.42
C GLU A 198 11.05 -21.74 -14.72
N GLU A 199 11.82 -22.78 -15.08
CA GLU A 199 13.18 -22.74 -15.60
C GLU A 199 13.38 -21.68 -16.71
#